data_AF-A0A103YJ89-F1
#
_entry.id   AF-A0A103YJ89-F1
#
_cell.length_a   1.000
_cell.length_b   1.000
_cell.length_c   1.000
_cell.angle_alpha   90.00
_cell.angle_beta   90.00
_cell.angle_gamma   90.00
#
_symmetry.space_group_name_H-M   'P 1'
#
loop_
_entity.id
_entity.type
_entity.pdbx_description
1 polymer ?
#
loop_
_entity_poly.entity_id
_entity_poly.type
_entity_poly.pdbx_seq_one_letter_code
_entity_poly.pdbx_strand_id
1 'polypeptide(L)'
;MKMVSLKAVLGGWLLTMVVVKTVMAVDCLTVASLISSCSDFVKNGTPYPYQGSPCCDAMTTLGYLAYADFNLRSMCLCFIGIITSYGSRAAIAVGTLPGFCGVSFGFLVDPETDCR
;
A
#
# COMPACT_ATOMS: atom_id res chain seq x y z
N MET A 1 -11.66 6.23 18.97
CA MET A 1 -10.59 6.07 19.98
C MET A 1 -11.23 5.60 21.28
N LYS A 2 -10.95 4.39 21.75
CA LYS A 2 -11.40 3.88 23.06
C LYS A 2 -10.14 3.47 23.84
N MET A 3 -9.89 4.16 24.95
CA MET A 3 -8.78 3.89 25.86
C MET A 3 -9.02 2.56 26.59
N VAL A 4 -8.06 1.64 26.54
CA VAL A 4 -8.10 0.42 27.35
C VAL A 4 -7.58 0.76 28.75
N SER A 5 -8.44 0.63 29.77
CA SER A 5 -8.07 0.75 31.17
C SER A 5 -7.31 -0.50 31.62
N LEU A 6 -6.04 -0.34 31.96
CA LEU A 6 -5.22 -1.41 32.52
C LEU A 6 -5.38 -1.44 34.05
N LYS A 7 -6.20 -2.36 34.58
CA LYS A 7 -6.24 -2.64 36.03
C LYS A 7 -5.02 -3.47 36.40
N ALA A 8 -4.05 -2.87 37.06
CA ALA A 8 -2.90 -3.57 37.62
C ALA A 8 -3.34 -4.39 38.85
N VAL A 9 -3.26 -5.72 38.78
CA VAL A 9 -3.48 -6.63 39.91
C VAL A 9 -2.15 -6.85 40.61
N LEU A 10 -2.07 -6.41 41.86
CA LEU A 10 -0.91 -6.55 42.75
C LEU A 10 -0.84 -7.98 43.29
N GLY A 11 0.14 -8.77 42.83
CA GLY A 11 0.42 -10.08 43.43
C GLY A 11 1.13 -11.06 42.48
N GLY A 12 2.46 -10.91 42.34
CA GLY A 12 3.38 -12.01 41.99
C GLY A 12 3.11 -12.78 40.70
N TRP A 13 3.08 -12.13 39.54
CA TRP A 13 3.14 -12.78 38.23
C TRP A 13 4.31 -12.19 37.44
N LEU A 14 5.20 -13.06 36.94
CA LEU A 14 6.19 -12.69 35.92
C LEU A 14 5.42 -12.06 34.74
N LEU A 15 5.50 -10.74 34.62
CA LEU A 15 4.94 -9.97 33.52
C LEU A 15 5.71 -10.30 32.24
N THR A 16 5.33 -11.40 31.57
CA THR A 16 5.62 -11.54 30.15
C THR A 16 4.89 -10.40 29.44
N MET A 17 5.64 -9.38 29.01
CA MET A 17 5.09 -8.31 28.17
C MET A 17 4.61 -8.92 26.87
N VAL A 18 3.31 -9.19 26.76
CA VAL A 18 2.69 -9.55 25.49
C VAL A 18 2.67 -8.29 24.65
N VAL A 19 3.64 -8.15 23.75
CA VAL A 19 3.64 -7.09 22.73
C VAL A 19 2.54 -7.43 21.73
N VAL A 20 1.35 -6.88 21.93
CA VAL A 20 0.28 -6.94 20.95
C VAL A 20 0.66 -5.99 19.80
N LYS A 21 1.21 -6.54 18.71
CA LYS A 21 1.37 -5.77 17.47
C LYS A 21 -0.03 -5.52 16.90
N THR A 22 -0.54 -4.30 17.08
CA THR A 22 -1.71 -3.84 16.35
C THR A 22 -1.34 -3.74 14.88
N VAL A 23 -1.77 -4.72 14.09
CA VAL A 23 -1.62 -4.70 12.64
C VAL A 23 -2.66 -3.72 12.09
N MET A 24 -2.23 -2.48 11.87
CA MET A 24 -3.03 -1.51 11.12
C MET A 24 -2.89 -1.90 9.64
N ALA A 25 -3.97 -2.38 9.04
CA ALA A 25 -3.99 -2.59 7.60
C ALA A 25 -3.65 -1.28 6.89
N VAL A 26 -2.83 -1.36 5.84
CA VAL A 26 -2.52 -0.20 5.00
C VAL A 26 -3.81 0.42 4.49
N ASP A 27 -3.98 1.71 4.77
CA ASP A 27 -5.12 2.47 4.31
C ASP A 27 -4.90 3.01 2.89
N CYS A 28 -5.99 3.24 2.17
CA CYS A 28 -5.92 3.69 0.78
C CYS A 28 -5.42 5.13 0.61
N LEU A 29 -5.42 5.97 1.67
CA LEU A 29 -4.82 7.30 1.61
C LEU A 29 -3.30 7.18 1.57
N THR A 30 -2.72 6.23 2.31
CA THR A 30 -1.30 5.91 2.21
C THR A 30 -0.93 5.47 0.79
N VAL A 31 -1.73 4.58 0.19
CA VAL A 31 -1.51 4.13 -1.20
C VAL A 31 -1.63 5.29 -2.20
N ALA A 32 -2.69 6.10 -2.09
CA ALA A 32 -2.90 7.26 -2.95
C ALA A 32 -1.77 8.30 -2.80
N SER A 33 -1.31 8.54 -1.57
CA SER A 33 -0.20 9.45 -1.28
C SER A 33 1.09 8.97 -1.95
N LEU A 34 1.39 7.68 -1.92
CA LEU A 34 2.58 7.12 -2.55
C LEU A 34 2.46 7.17 -4.09
N ILE A 35 1.29 6.89 -4.65
CA ILE A 35 1.02 7.03 -6.10
C ILE A 35 1.13 8.50 -6.54
N SER A 36 0.86 9.47 -5.67
CA SER A 36 0.98 10.90 -6.01
C SER A 36 2.39 11.32 -6.41
N SER A 37 3.43 10.63 -5.92
CA SER A 37 4.82 10.82 -6.34
C SER A 37 5.06 10.46 -7.82
N CYS A 38 4.10 9.78 -8.45
CA CYS A 38 4.14 9.39 -9.86
C CYS A 38 3.20 10.24 -10.75
N SER A 39 2.66 11.35 -10.23
CA SER A 39 1.55 12.06 -10.88
C SER A 39 1.84 12.54 -12.30
N ASP A 40 3.08 12.92 -12.61
CA ASP A 40 3.44 13.39 -13.95
C ASP A 40 3.30 12.28 -14.98
N PHE A 41 3.77 11.08 -14.66
CA PHE A 41 3.58 9.90 -15.50
C PHE A 41 2.12 9.48 -15.55
N VAL A 42 1.41 9.45 -14.42
CA VAL A 42 0.00 9.04 -14.36
C VAL A 42 -0.89 9.97 -15.21
N LYS A 43 -0.61 11.28 -15.20
CA LYS A 43 -1.41 12.27 -15.94
C LYS A 43 -1.01 12.36 -17.42
N ASN A 44 0.29 12.39 -17.70
CA ASN A 44 0.80 12.74 -19.02
C ASN A 44 1.32 11.52 -19.81
N GLY A 45 1.54 10.39 -19.14
CA GLY A 45 2.22 9.21 -19.69
C GLY A 45 3.74 9.38 -19.84
N THR A 46 4.28 10.54 -19.48
CA THR A 46 5.71 10.89 -19.57
C THR A 46 6.08 11.96 -18.53
N PRO A 47 7.34 12.03 -18.07
CA PRO A 47 8.44 11.11 -18.37
C PRO A 47 8.24 9.73 -17.74
N TYR A 48 8.85 8.70 -18.32
CA TYR A 48 8.84 7.38 -17.72
C TYR A 48 9.62 7.40 -16.39
N PRO A 49 9.07 6.80 -15.32
CA PRO A 49 9.79 6.72 -14.06
C PRO A 49 11.02 5.83 -14.21
N TYR A 50 12.15 6.28 -13.65
CA TYR A 50 13.41 5.55 -13.62
C TYR A 50 13.73 5.10 -12.19
N GLN A 51 14.58 4.09 -12.05
CA GLN A 51 14.97 3.56 -10.73
C GLN A 51 15.68 4.63 -9.89
N GLY A 52 15.29 4.76 -8.62
CA GLY A 52 15.80 5.82 -7.71
C GLY A 52 15.13 7.19 -7.91
N SER A 53 14.12 7.29 -8.78
CA SER A 53 13.23 8.45 -8.80
C SER A 53 12.27 8.40 -7.59
N PRO A 54 11.76 9.55 -7.12
CA PRO A 54 10.79 9.59 -6.01
C PRO A 54 9.53 8.75 -6.28
N CYS A 55 9.13 8.60 -7.55
CA CYS A 55 8.06 7.69 -7.94
C CYS A 55 8.43 6.22 -7.68
N CYS A 56 9.60 5.77 -8.14
CA CYS A 56 10.00 4.38 -7.93
C CYS A 56 10.37 4.06 -6.48
N ASP A 57 10.86 5.02 -5.70
CA ASP A 57 11.07 4.85 -4.26
C ASP A 57 9.73 4.67 -3.53
N ALA A 58 8.69 5.41 -3.93
CA ALA A 58 7.33 5.23 -3.43
C ALA A 58 6.75 3.86 -3.83
N MET A 59 6.93 3.44 -5.09
CA MET A 59 6.53 2.10 -5.54
C MET A 59 7.24 0.98 -4.78
N THR A 60 8.53 1.15 -4.49
CA THR A 60 9.31 0.20 -3.70
C THR A 60 8.77 0.12 -2.27
N THR A 61 8.41 1.26 -1.69
CA THR A 61 7.75 1.32 -0.37
C THR A 61 6.42 0.56 -0.38
N LEU A 62 5.59 0.74 -1.40
CA LEU A 62 4.38 -0.06 -1.59
C LEU A 62 4.70 -1.55 -1.72
N GLY A 63 5.80 -1.91 -2.37
CA GLY A 63 6.27 -3.29 -2.50
C GLY A 63 6.54 -3.94 -1.14
N TYR A 64 7.25 -3.24 -0.26
CA TYR A 64 7.49 -3.70 1.11
C TYR A 64 6.21 -3.81 1.94
N LEU A 65 5.25 -2.91 1.72
CA LEU A 65 3.95 -2.97 2.38
C LEU A 65 3.12 -4.18 1.89
N ALA A 66 3.19 -4.50 0.60
CA ALA A 66 2.48 -5.62 0.00
C ALA A 66 3.06 -6.99 0.41
N TYR A 67 4.36 -7.05 0.71
CA TYR A 67 5.01 -8.27 1.22
C TYR A 67 4.42 -8.77 2.54
N ALA A 68 3.81 -7.88 3.32
CA ALA A 68 3.06 -8.27 4.50
C ALA A 68 1.69 -8.83 4.10
N ASP A 69 1.46 -10.14 4.27
CA ASP A 69 0.22 -10.83 3.89
C ASP A 69 -1.07 -10.15 4.38
N PHE A 70 -1.03 -9.56 5.58
CA PHE A 70 -2.17 -8.85 6.15
C PHE A 70 -2.57 -7.58 5.40
N ASN A 71 -1.67 -7.02 4.58
CA ASN A 71 -1.92 -5.84 3.76
C ASN A 71 -2.27 -6.17 2.31
N LEU A 72 -1.92 -7.36 1.81
CA LEU A 72 -1.98 -7.66 0.38
C LEU A 72 -3.39 -7.47 -0.20
N ARG A 73 -4.41 -7.99 0.50
CA ARG A 73 -5.81 -7.79 0.14
C ARG A 73 -6.24 -6.33 0.21
N SER A 74 -5.89 -5.62 1.28
CA SER A 74 -6.24 -4.20 1.45
C SER A 74 -5.58 -3.33 0.39
N MET A 75 -4.31 -3.56 0.08
CA MET A 75 -3.58 -2.87 -0.97
C MET A 75 -4.18 -3.14 -2.34
N CYS A 76 -4.49 -4.39 -2.67
CA CYS A 76 -5.18 -4.72 -3.91
C CYS A 76 -6.47 -3.92 -4.04
N LEU A 77 -7.36 -3.96 -3.04
CA LEU A 77 -8.60 -3.20 -3.04
C LEU A 77 -8.37 -1.69 -3.19
N CYS A 78 -7.33 -1.13 -2.55
CA CYS A 78 -6.98 0.27 -2.71
C CYS A 78 -6.52 0.61 -4.12
N PHE A 79 -5.67 -0.21 -4.73
CA PHE A 79 -5.23 -0.02 -6.11
C PHE A 79 -6.42 -0.06 -7.07
N ILE A 80 -7.32 -1.04 -6.92
CA ILE A 80 -8.51 -1.15 -7.76
C ILE A 80 -9.44 0.05 -7.56
N GLY A 81 -9.67 0.48 -6.33
CA GLY A 81 -10.45 1.68 -6.03
C GLY A 81 -9.85 2.96 -6.63
N ILE A 82 -8.53 3.09 -6.63
CA ILE A 82 -7.82 4.24 -7.19
C ILE A 82 -7.90 4.24 -8.73
N ILE A 83 -7.59 3.12 -9.39
CA ILE A 83 -7.60 3.06 -10.86
C ILE A 83 -9.01 3.15 -11.44
N THR A 84 -10.03 2.62 -10.75
CA THR A 84 -11.45 2.77 -11.16
C THR A 84 -11.94 4.21 -11.02
N SER A 85 -11.33 5.00 -10.12
CA SER A 85 -11.60 6.43 -9.96
C SER A 85 -10.90 7.28 -11.03
N TYR A 86 -9.88 6.75 -11.69
CA TYR A 86 -9.16 7.41 -12.77
C TYR A 86 -9.78 7.09 -14.14
N GLY A 87 -9.61 8.00 -15.12
CA GLY A 87 -9.91 7.69 -16.51
C GLY A 87 -9.03 6.55 -17.04
N SER A 88 -9.47 5.84 -18.07
CA SER A 88 -8.81 4.63 -18.61
C SER A 88 -7.31 4.80 -18.86
N ARG A 89 -6.87 5.97 -19.34
CA ARG A 89 -5.45 6.28 -19.56
C ARG A 89 -4.62 6.29 -18.27
N ALA A 90 -5.15 6.93 -17.23
CA ALA A 90 -4.47 7.02 -15.94
C ALA A 90 -4.50 5.68 -15.19
N ALA A 91 -5.57 4.89 -15.35
CA ALA A 91 -5.64 3.52 -14.86
C ALA A 91 -4.52 2.65 -15.46
N ILE A 92 -4.36 2.68 -16.79
CA ILE A 92 -3.27 1.97 -17.49
C ILE A 92 -1.90 2.47 -17.00
N ALA A 93 -1.72 3.78 -16.88
CA ALA A 93 -0.46 4.35 -16.40
C ALA A 93 -0.11 3.81 -15.00
N VAL A 94 -1.04 3.86 -14.04
CA VAL A 94 -0.84 3.30 -12.70
C VAL A 94 -0.54 1.80 -12.75
N GLY A 95 -1.23 1.04 -13.60
CA GLY A 95 -1.01 -0.40 -13.77
C GLY A 95 0.37 -0.77 -14.29
N THR A 96 1.03 0.12 -15.04
CA THR A 96 2.37 -0.10 -15.60
C THR A 96 3.52 0.34 -14.68
N LEU A 97 3.25 1.17 -13.66
CA LEU A 97 4.26 1.65 -12.72
C LEU A 97 5.08 0.53 -12.05
N PRO A 98 4.48 -0.60 -11.59
CA PRO A 98 5.26 -1.67 -10.96
C PRO A 98 6.31 -2.23 -11.90
N GLY A 99 5.97 -2.41 -13.19
CA GLY A 99 6.89 -2.90 -14.21
C GLY A 99 8.07 -1.95 -14.45
N PHE A 100 7.80 -0.64 -14.59
CA PHE A 100 8.88 0.36 -14.76
C PHE A 100 9.82 0.45 -13.57
N CYS A 101 9.27 0.30 -12.36
CA CYS A 101 10.04 0.38 -11.12
C CYS A 101 10.63 -0.97 -10.67
N GLY A 102 10.39 -2.06 -11.40
CA GLY A 102 10.88 -3.40 -11.03
C GLY A 102 10.27 -3.96 -9.74
N VAL A 103 9.06 -3.52 -9.38
CA VAL A 103 8.35 -3.91 -8.16
C VAL A 103 7.27 -4.94 -8.50
N SER A 104 7.10 -5.94 -7.63
CA SER A 104 6.02 -6.94 -7.73
C SER A 104 5.20 -6.94 -6.44
N PHE A 105 3.89 -6.78 -6.56
CA PHE A 105 2.96 -6.79 -5.41
C PHE A 105 2.32 -8.15 -5.12
N GLY A 106 2.53 -9.15 -5.99
CA GLY A 106 1.85 -10.45 -5.92
C GLY A 106 0.43 -10.45 -6.52
N PHE A 107 -0.04 -9.32 -7.04
CA PHE A 107 -1.27 -9.18 -7.82
C PHE A 107 -1.03 -8.23 -9.00
N LEU A 108 -1.90 -8.30 -10.01
CA LEU A 108 -1.90 -7.36 -11.14
C LEU A 108 -2.66 -6.10 -10.75
N VAL A 109 -2.18 -4.94 -11.17
CA VAL A 109 -2.89 -3.67 -10.96
C VAL A 109 -3.75 -3.42 -12.20
N ASP A 110 -4.90 -4.09 -12.24
CA ASP A 110 -5.87 -4.06 -13.33
C ASP A 110 -7.31 -4.07 -12.77
N PRO A 111 -8.26 -3.29 -13.34
CA PRO A 111 -9.63 -3.19 -12.82
C PRO A 111 -10.37 -4.52 -12.66
N GLU A 112 -9.99 -5.56 -13.42
CA GLU A 112 -10.61 -6.89 -13.38
C GLU A 112 -9.91 -7.84 -12.38
N THR A 113 -8.93 -7.35 -11.63
CA THR A 113 -8.17 -8.17 -10.67
C THR A 113 -9.03 -8.56 -9.46
N ASP A 114 -9.09 -9.86 -9.17
CA ASP A 114 -9.75 -10.40 -7.98
C ASP A 114 -8.83 -10.31 -6.75
N CYS A 115 -9.19 -9.47 -5.79
CA CYS A 115 -8.43 -9.21 -4.55
C CYS A 115 -8.71 -10.22 -3.42
N ARG A 116 -8.81 -11.50 -3.76
CA ARG A 116 -9.13 -12.57 -2.80
C ARG A 116 -7.95 -13.05 -1.99
#